data_AF-A0A5Q4ELU6-F1
#
_entry.id   AF-A0A5Q4ELU6-F1
#
_cell.length_a   1.000
_cell.length_b   1.000
_cell.length_c   1.000
_cell.angle_alpha   90.00
_cell.angle_beta   90.00
_cell.angle_gamma   90.00
#
_symmetry.space_group_name_H-M   'P 1'
#
loop_
_entity.id
_entity.type
_entity.pdbx_description
1 polymer ?
#
loop_
_entity_poly.entity_id
_entity_poly.type
_entity_poly.pdbx_seq_one_letter_code
_entity_poly.pdbx_strand_id
1 'polypeptide(L)'
;MGLGIFDRVERNTRRDEEKLYPELALFPTDESRDHARRFARYRFATTRKGRFIELSLLFLFSAGSLFGLYVFIGIMYRFGLTDQFVLMSGAGFVALTLSFGWRYINRSTVRRRLRLLLISEGIPVCPSCGYDLAGVSPELCPECGAYPLKEAEQVGLKIPERLRLSCEHREAHRPVNGELTE
;
A
#
# COMPACT_ATOMS: atom_id res chain seq x y z
N MET A 1 -4.30 19.76 34.52
CA MET A 1 -4.63 18.31 34.55
C MET A 1 -5.21 17.75 33.23
N GLY A 2 -5.21 18.48 32.10
CA GLY A 2 -5.79 18.00 30.83
C GLY A 2 -4.85 17.29 29.85
N LEU A 3 -3.53 17.28 30.08
CA LEU A 3 -2.55 16.72 29.14
C LEU A 3 -2.61 15.17 29.03
N GLY A 4 -3.04 14.48 30.09
CA GLY A 4 -3.02 13.02 30.11
C GLY A 4 -4.03 12.32 29.18
N ILE A 5 -5.09 13.01 28.76
CA ILE A 5 -6.11 12.42 27.87
C ILE A 5 -5.61 12.43 26.42
N PHE A 6 -5.03 13.56 25.96
CA PHE A 6 -4.48 13.67 24.61
C PHE A 6 -3.33 12.68 24.39
N ASP A 7 -2.40 12.58 25.34
CA ASP A 7 -1.29 11.61 25.27
C ASP A 7 -1.77 10.15 25.22
N ARG A 8 -2.94 9.85 25.80
CA ARG A 8 -3.51 8.49 25.77
C ARG A 8 -4.15 8.21 24.42
N VAL A 9 -4.92 9.16 23.87
CA VAL A 9 -5.54 9.03 22.55
C VAL A 9 -4.44 8.86 21.49
N GLU A 10 -3.41 9.69 21.51
CA GLU A 10 -2.32 9.62 20.54
C GLU A 10 -1.58 8.28 20.60
N ARG A 11 -1.27 7.77 21.80
CA ARG A 11 -0.65 6.45 21.97
C ARG A 11 -1.53 5.31 21.44
N ASN A 12 -2.84 5.38 21.63
CA ASN A 12 -3.76 4.37 21.09
C ASN A 12 -3.82 4.44 19.56
N THR A 13 -3.91 5.65 18.99
CA THR A 13 -3.88 5.82 17.53
C THR A 13 -2.58 5.29 16.93
N ARG A 14 -1.43 5.53 17.57
CA ARG A 14 -0.13 4.98 17.14
C ARG A 14 -0.12 3.45 17.13
N ARG A 15 -0.65 2.80 18.18
CA ARG A 15 -0.75 1.33 18.25
C ARG A 15 -1.65 0.74 17.16
N ASP A 16 -2.79 1.38 16.90
CA ASP A 16 -3.71 0.91 15.86
C ASP A 16 -3.10 1.08 14.46
N GLU A 17 -2.37 2.17 14.24
CA GLU A 17 -1.63 2.39 12.99
C GLU A 17 -0.52 1.34 12.77
N GLU A 18 0.21 0.94 13.81
CA GLU A 18 1.22 -0.13 13.72
C GLU A 18 0.60 -1.48 13.36
N LYS A 19 -0.59 -1.80 13.87
CA LYS A 19 -1.34 -3.00 13.44
C LYS A 19 -1.81 -2.89 11.98
N LEU A 20 -2.16 -1.68 11.54
CA LEU A 20 -2.60 -1.43 10.17
C LEU A 20 -1.43 -1.54 9.17
N TYR A 21 -0.24 -1.08 9.55
CA TYR A 21 0.97 -0.98 8.75
C TYR A 21 2.17 -1.61 9.48
N PRO A 22 2.33 -2.95 9.41
CA PRO A 22 3.44 -3.64 10.08
C PRO A 22 4.81 -3.15 9.61
N GLU A 23 4.90 -2.56 8.41
CA GLU A 23 6.12 -1.99 7.86
C GLU A 23 6.66 -0.81 8.69
N LEU A 24 5.82 -0.14 9.48
CA LEU A 24 6.28 0.92 10.38
C LEU A 24 7.17 0.38 11.51
N ALA A 25 7.00 -0.88 11.91
CA ALA A 25 7.82 -1.48 12.97
C ALA A 25 9.26 -1.75 12.52
N LEU A 26 9.53 -1.76 11.21
CA LEU A 26 10.87 -2.00 10.65
C LEU A 26 11.79 -0.77 10.73
N PHE A 27 11.24 0.41 11.03
CA PHE A 27 12.04 1.63 11.17
C PHE A 27 12.73 1.69 12.54
N PRO A 28 14.04 1.99 12.58
CA PRO A 28 14.84 1.88 13.79
C PRO A 28 14.47 2.94 14.84
N THR A 29 14.06 4.13 14.42
CA THR A 29 13.79 5.28 15.31
C THR A 29 12.34 5.74 15.21
N ASP A 30 11.78 6.25 16.31
CA ASP A 30 10.42 6.83 16.28
C ASP A 30 10.34 8.05 15.34
N GLU A 31 11.42 8.85 15.26
CA GLU A 31 11.50 9.99 14.34
C GLU A 31 11.40 9.57 12.87
N SER A 32 12.07 8.48 12.48
CA SER A 32 11.99 7.95 11.11
C SER A 32 10.60 7.37 10.82
N ARG A 33 9.94 6.73 11.81
CA ARG A 33 8.53 6.30 11.70
C ARG A 33 7.61 7.49 11.44
N ASP A 34 7.75 8.56 12.21
CA ASP A 34 6.91 9.76 12.07
C ASP A 34 7.18 10.50 10.75
N HIS A 35 8.44 10.54 10.30
CA HIS A 35 8.79 11.04 8.98
C HIS A 35 8.16 10.19 7.86
N ALA A 36 8.26 8.86 7.95
CA ALA A 36 7.67 7.92 7.00
C ALA A 36 6.14 8.07 6.91
N ARG A 37 5.45 8.25 8.05
CA ARG A 37 4.00 8.50 8.13
C ARG A 37 3.61 9.77 7.39
N ARG A 38 4.32 10.87 7.64
CA ARG A 38 4.07 12.16 6.96
C ARG A 38 4.34 12.06 5.46
N PHE A 39 5.45 11.43 5.07
CA PHE A 39 5.83 11.26 3.67
C PHE A 39 4.82 10.42 2.88
N ALA A 40 4.35 9.30 3.47
CA ALA A 40 3.38 8.42 2.82
C ALA A 40 2.05 9.14 2.53
N ARG A 41 1.61 10.04 3.43
CA ARG A 41 0.39 10.86 3.27
C ARG A 41 0.56 12.00 2.26
N TYR A 42 1.68 12.73 2.29
CA TYR A 42 1.82 13.99 1.52
C TYR A 42 1.97 13.80 0.01
N ARG A 43 2.62 12.72 -0.44
CA ARG A 43 3.05 12.57 -1.84
C ARG A 43 2.00 11.95 -2.77
N PHE A 44 0.78 11.70 -2.28
CA PHE A 44 -0.27 11.07 -3.08
C PHE A 44 -0.84 12.02 -4.14
N ALA A 45 -0.83 13.30 -3.85
CA ALA A 45 -1.42 14.28 -4.73
C ALA A 45 -0.62 14.57 -6.01
N THR A 46 0.64 14.15 -6.19
CA THR A 46 1.51 14.81 -7.18
C THR A 46 1.84 14.04 -8.47
N THR A 47 1.65 12.72 -8.57
CA THR A 47 1.98 11.99 -9.82
C THR A 47 0.76 11.79 -10.73
N ARG A 48 0.85 12.24 -11.99
CA ARG A 48 -0.24 12.17 -13.00
C ARG A 48 -0.74 10.73 -13.21
N LYS A 49 0.17 9.75 -13.31
CA LYS A 49 -0.19 8.32 -13.43
C LYS A 49 -0.89 7.77 -12.19
N GLY A 50 -0.48 8.20 -11.00
CA GLY A 50 -1.11 7.81 -9.73
C GLY A 50 -2.55 8.29 -9.66
N ARG A 51 -2.78 9.57 -10.02
CA ARG A 51 -4.13 10.14 -10.10
C ARG A 51 -5.02 9.39 -11.09
N PHE A 52 -4.50 8.97 -12.24
CA PHE A 52 -5.29 8.18 -13.20
C PHE A 52 -5.73 6.83 -12.63
N ILE A 53 -4.82 6.09 -11.99
CA ILE A 53 -5.17 4.80 -11.36
C ILE A 53 -6.20 5.00 -10.24
N GLU A 54 -6.00 6.02 -9.40
CA GLU A 54 -6.92 6.37 -8.32
C GLU A 54 -8.32 6.72 -8.86
N LEU A 55 -8.40 7.57 -9.89
CA LEU A 55 -9.66 7.93 -10.56
C LEU A 55 -10.32 6.72 -11.23
N SER A 56 -9.55 5.85 -11.89
CA SER A 56 -10.09 4.64 -12.51
C SER A 56 -10.64 3.67 -11.47
N LEU A 57 -9.96 3.48 -10.33
CA LEU A 57 -10.45 2.65 -9.24
C LEU A 57 -11.70 3.26 -8.59
N LEU A 58 -11.70 4.58 -8.35
CA LEU A 58 -12.87 5.30 -7.85
C LEU A 58 -14.06 5.15 -8.80
N PHE A 59 -13.84 5.26 -10.10
CA PHE A 59 -14.84 5.06 -11.13
C PHE A 59 -15.41 3.63 -11.08
N LEU A 60 -14.55 2.60 -11.06
CA LEU A 60 -14.99 1.20 -10.95
C LEU A 60 -15.80 0.93 -9.68
N PHE A 61 -15.35 1.44 -8.53
CA PHE A 61 -16.09 1.32 -7.27
C PHE A 61 -17.44 2.05 -7.31
N SER A 62 -17.49 3.24 -7.89
CA SER A 62 -18.72 4.01 -8.04
C SER A 62 -19.73 3.31 -8.96
N ALA A 63 -19.26 2.79 -10.10
CA ALA A 63 -20.09 2.05 -11.04
C ALA A 63 -20.63 0.75 -10.42
N GLY A 64 -19.76 0.00 -9.73
CA GLY A 64 -20.17 -1.20 -8.98
C GLY A 64 -21.16 -0.89 -7.87
N SER A 65 -20.97 0.22 -7.14
CA SER A 65 -21.90 0.64 -6.09
C SER A 65 -23.26 1.07 -6.66
N LEU A 66 -23.31 1.75 -7.80
CA LEU A 66 -24.56 2.12 -8.46
C LEU A 66 -25.31 0.88 -8.97
N PHE A 67 -24.59 -0.08 -9.56
CA PHE A 67 -25.17 -1.35 -9.98
C PHE A 67 -25.71 -2.15 -8.79
N GLY A 68 -24.94 -2.25 -7.70
CA GLY A 68 -25.38 -2.90 -6.47
C GLY A 68 -26.59 -2.20 -5.85
N LEU A 69 -26.62 -0.87 -5.84
CA LEU A 69 -27.75 -0.07 -5.38
C LEU A 69 -29.00 -0.33 -6.23
N TYR A 70 -28.86 -0.36 -7.56
CA TYR A 70 -29.98 -0.64 -8.47
C TYR A 70 -30.61 -2.01 -8.20
N VAL A 71 -29.77 -3.06 -8.07
CA VAL A 71 -30.23 -4.41 -7.72
C VAL A 71 -30.89 -4.43 -6.34
N PHE A 72 -30.27 -3.78 -5.35
CA PHE A 72 -30.78 -3.70 -3.98
C PHE A 72 -32.16 -3.04 -3.93
N ILE A 73 -32.33 -1.90 -4.62
CA ILE A 73 -33.61 -1.19 -4.73
C ILE A 73 -34.69 -2.11 -5.35
N GLY A 74 -34.36 -2.82 -6.44
CA GLY A 74 -35.30 -3.76 -7.07
C GLY A 74 -35.75 -4.88 -6.13
N ILE A 75 -34.83 -5.41 -5.32
CA ILE A 75 -35.15 -6.41 -4.28
C ILE A 75 -36.05 -5.78 -3.21
N MET A 76 -35.74 -4.59 -2.69
CA MET A 76 -36.53 -3.95 -1.63
C MET A 76 -37.97 -3.65 -2.08
N TYR A 77 -38.16 -3.17 -3.31
CA TYR A 77 -39.50 -2.95 -3.87
C TYR A 77 -40.28 -4.27 -4.05
N ARG A 78 -39.59 -5.38 -4.38
CA ARG A 78 -40.22 -6.70 -4.44
C ARG A 78 -40.84 -7.13 -3.10
N PHE A 79 -40.26 -6.68 -1.98
CA PHE A 79 -40.75 -6.94 -0.63
C PHE A 79 -41.79 -5.92 -0.13
N GLY A 80 -42.19 -4.94 -0.96
CA GLY A 80 -43.20 -3.95 -0.58
C GLY A 80 -42.73 -2.94 0.47
N LEU A 81 -41.42 -2.70 0.56
CA LEU A 81 -40.88 -1.68 1.46
C LEU A 81 -41.24 -0.27 0.96
N THR A 82 -41.46 0.64 1.90
CA THR A 82 -41.80 2.04 1.61
C THR A 82 -40.59 2.81 1.06
N ASP A 83 -40.85 3.81 0.22
CA ASP A 83 -39.83 4.65 -0.43
C ASP A 83 -38.80 5.25 0.54
N GLN A 84 -39.23 5.69 1.73
CA GLN A 84 -38.33 6.28 2.73
C GLN A 84 -37.26 5.30 3.23
N PHE A 85 -37.64 4.05 3.50
CA PHE A 85 -36.69 3.01 3.92
C PHE A 85 -35.71 2.66 2.80
N VAL A 86 -36.18 2.62 1.55
CA VAL A 86 -35.34 2.34 0.37
C VAL A 86 -34.28 3.43 0.19
N LEU A 87 -34.64 4.71 0.34
CA LEU A 87 -33.71 5.83 0.23
C LEU A 87 -32.64 5.81 1.33
N MET A 88 -33.05 5.62 2.59
CA MET A 88 -32.12 5.60 3.73
C MET A 88 -31.12 4.44 3.64
N SER A 89 -31.61 3.24 3.31
CA SER A 89 -30.76 2.06 3.14
C SER A 89 -29.84 2.19 1.93
N GLY A 90 -30.33 2.75 0.82
CA GLY A 90 -29.52 3.03 -0.37
C GLY A 90 -28.38 4.02 -0.10
N ALA A 91 -28.67 5.12 0.61
CA ALA A 91 -27.65 6.09 1.01
C ALA A 91 -26.59 5.48 1.94
N GLY A 92 -27.02 4.66 2.91
CA GLY A 92 -26.12 3.92 3.79
C GLY A 92 -25.21 2.96 3.03
N PHE A 93 -25.77 2.24 2.04
CA PHE A 93 -25.00 1.32 1.19
C PHE A 93 -23.90 2.05 0.43
N VAL A 94 -24.22 3.16 -0.24
CA VAL A 94 -23.24 3.96 -1.00
C VAL A 94 -22.14 4.53 -0.09
N ALA A 95 -22.51 5.04 1.09
CA ALA A 95 -21.53 5.56 2.05
C ALA A 95 -20.55 4.47 2.52
N LEU A 96 -21.05 3.26 2.80
CA LEU A 96 -20.23 2.13 3.21
C LEU A 96 -19.30 1.66 2.08
N THR A 97 -19.80 1.47 0.87
CA THR A 97 -18.99 1.00 -0.27
C THR A 97 -17.88 1.98 -0.61
N LEU A 98 -18.18 3.29 -0.63
CA LEU A 98 -17.17 4.32 -0.87
C LEU A 98 -16.13 4.37 0.25
N SER A 99 -16.56 4.29 1.52
CA SER A 99 -15.65 4.29 2.67
C SER A 99 -14.70 3.09 2.66
N PHE A 100 -15.23 1.89 2.37
CA PHE A 100 -14.44 0.67 2.26
C PHE A 100 -13.50 0.70 1.06
N GLY A 101 -13.98 1.14 -0.12
CA GLY A 101 -13.17 1.28 -1.32
C GLY A 101 -12.01 2.25 -1.11
N TRP A 102 -12.29 3.43 -0.55
CA TRP A 102 -11.28 4.43 -0.21
C TRP A 102 -10.23 3.88 0.75
N ARG A 103 -10.67 3.19 1.82
CA ARG A 103 -9.76 2.58 2.80
C ARG A 103 -8.89 1.49 2.18
N TYR A 104 -9.45 0.67 1.29
CA TYR A 104 -8.73 -0.39 0.60
C TYR A 104 -7.63 0.16 -0.32
N ILE A 105 -7.98 1.15 -1.16
CA ILE A 105 -7.05 1.79 -2.12
C ILE A 105 -5.93 2.53 -1.39
N ASN A 106 -6.25 3.29 -0.34
CA ASN A 106 -5.24 3.99 0.44
C ASN A 106 -4.30 3.03 1.16
N ARG A 107 -4.82 1.91 1.68
CA ARG A 107 -3.99 0.96 2.44
C ARG A 107 -2.90 0.32 1.57
N SER A 108 -3.25 -0.18 0.38
CA SER A 108 -2.27 -0.84 -0.51
C SER A 108 -1.16 0.12 -0.93
N THR A 109 -1.52 1.37 -1.24
CA THR A 109 -0.56 2.33 -1.76
C THR A 109 0.31 2.94 -0.66
N VAL A 110 -0.25 3.20 0.53
CA VAL A 110 0.54 3.62 1.69
C VAL A 110 1.58 2.54 2.03
N ARG A 111 1.19 1.26 2.05
CA ARG A 111 2.13 0.15 2.30
C ARG A 111 3.24 0.09 1.27
N ARG A 112 2.92 0.14 -0.02
CA ARG A 112 3.91 0.14 -1.10
C ARG A 112 4.94 1.25 -0.92
N ARG A 113 4.51 2.45 -0.53
CA ARG A 113 5.39 3.60 -0.30
C ARG A 113 6.25 3.47 0.94
N LEU A 114 5.69 2.97 2.04
CA LEU A 114 6.47 2.69 3.25
C LEU A 114 7.59 1.71 2.93
N ARG A 115 7.31 0.68 2.14
CA ARG A 115 8.32 -0.29 1.69
C ARG A 115 9.37 0.33 0.77
N LEU A 116 8.97 1.18 -0.18
CA LEU A 116 9.92 1.94 -0.99
C LEU A 116 10.84 2.82 -0.13
N LEU A 117 10.29 3.45 0.92
CA LEU A 117 11.09 4.24 1.86
C LEU A 117 12.06 3.36 2.67
N LEU A 118 11.62 2.18 3.12
CA LEU A 118 12.49 1.19 3.78
C LEU A 118 13.67 0.79 2.88
N ILE A 119 13.44 0.59 1.57
CA ILE A 119 14.53 0.31 0.61
C ILE A 119 15.51 1.48 0.53
N SER A 120 15.03 2.73 0.57
CA SER A 120 15.92 3.90 0.57
C SER A 120 16.74 4.04 1.85
N GLU A 121 16.22 3.58 2.99
CA GLU A 121 16.97 3.41 4.25
C GLU A 121 17.89 2.16 4.23
N GLY A 122 17.87 1.44 3.11
CA GLY A 122 18.67 0.24 2.84
C GLY A 122 18.20 -1.00 3.58
N ILE A 123 16.93 -1.06 3.97
CA ILE A 123 16.25 -2.25 4.48
C ILE A 123 15.61 -2.96 3.27
N PRO A 124 16.15 -4.10 2.82
CA PRO A 124 15.75 -4.71 1.55
C PRO A 124 14.40 -5.42 1.72
N VAL A 125 13.31 -4.78 1.30
CA VAL A 125 11.94 -5.35 1.34
C VAL A 125 11.30 -5.21 -0.04
N CYS A 126 10.52 -6.19 -0.47
CA CYS A 126 9.78 -6.08 -1.74
C CYS A 126 8.65 -5.04 -1.64
N PRO A 127 8.59 -4.01 -2.50
CA PRO A 127 7.55 -2.98 -2.44
C PRO A 127 6.16 -3.52 -2.78
N SER A 128 6.09 -4.59 -3.58
CA SER A 128 4.83 -5.22 -4.02
C SER A 128 4.20 -6.09 -2.93
N CYS A 129 4.88 -7.16 -2.49
CA CYS A 129 4.30 -8.11 -1.53
C CYS A 129 4.71 -7.85 -0.07
N GLY A 130 5.86 -7.22 0.18
CA GLY A 130 6.39 -6.97 1.52
C GLY A 130 7.32 -8.07 2.05
N TYR A 131 7.73 -9.01 1.20
CA TYR A 131 8.71 -10.04 1.55
C TYR A 131 10.07 -9.42 1.91
N ASP A 132 10.71 -9.95 2.94
CA ASP A 132 12.06 -9.57 3.36
C ASP A 132 13.09 -10.16 2.39
N LEU A 133 13.88 -9.29 1.74
CA LEU A 133 14.88 -9.67 0.76
C LEU A 133 16.28 -9.79 1.39
N ALA A 134 16.40 -9.71 2.72
CA ALA A 134 17.65 -9.94 3.42
C ALA A 134 18.21 -11.34 3.08
N GLY A 135 19.45 -11.39 2.54
CA GLY A 135 20.11 -12.63 2.13
C GLY A 135 19.64 -13.23 0.79
N VAL A 136 18.62 -12.66 0.14
CA VAL A 136 18.12 -13.08 -1.18
C VAL A 136 18.55 -12.06 -2.24
N SER A 137 18.61 -12.46 -3.52
CA SER A 137 18.93 -11.50 -4.59
C SER A 137 17.79 -10.49 -4.68
N PRO A 138 18.06 -9.17 -4.56
CA PRO A 138 17.02 -8.15 -4.65
C PRO A 138 16.62 -7.85 -6.11
N GLU A 139 17.15 -8.58 -7.10
CA GLU A 139 16.73 -8.45 -8.49
C GLU A 139 15.30 -8.95 -8.71
N LEU A 140 14.96 -10.12 -8.14
CA LEU A 140 13.68 -10.77 -8.36
C LEU A 140 13.13 -11.28 -7.03
N CYS A 141 11.94 -10.83 -6.66
CA CYS A 141 11.28 -11.29 -5.44
C CYS A 141 10.81 -12.74 -5.62
N PRO A 142 11.19 -13.69 -4.74
CA PRO A 142 10.80 -15.10 -4.87
C PRO A 142 9.30 -15.34 -4.67
N GLU A 143 8.60 -14.46 -3.94
CA GLU A 143 7.17 -14.60 -3.65
C GLU A 143 6.27 -14.11 -4.80
N CYS A 144 6.59 -12.96 -5.39
CA CYS A 144 5.70 -12.30 -6.35
C CYS A 144 6.32 -12.05 -7.73
N GLY A 145 7.59 -12.38 -7.94
CA GLY A 145 8.30 -12.16 -9.21
C GLY A 145 8.52 -10.70 -9.58
N ALA A 146 8.26 -9.74 -8.67
CA ALA A 146 8.54 -8.33 -8.93
C ALA A 146 10.05 -8.02 -8.91
N TYR A 147 10.45 -6.90 -9.53
CA TYR A 147 11.83 -6.40 -9.56
C TYR A 147 11.99 -5.18 -8.63
N PRO A 148 12.28 -5.36 -7.32
CA PRO A 148 12.22 -4.31 -6.31
C PRO A 148 13.16 -3.13 -6.61
N LEU A 149 14.39 -3.41 -7.05
CA LEU A 149 15.38 -2.38 -7.30
C LEU A 149 15.03 -1.49 -8.50
N LYS A 150 14.56 -2.10 -9.60
CA LYS A 150 14.08 -1.36 -10.78
C LYS A 150 12.92 -0.44 -10.43
N GLU A 151 12.04 -0.88 -9.53
CA GLU A 151 10.92 -0.07 -9.06
C GLU A 151 11.37 1.13 -8.21
N ALA A 152 12.30 0.91 -7.27
CA ALA A 152 12.85 2.00 -6.46
C ALA A 152 13.56 3.07 -7.32
N GLU A 153 14.30 2.62 -8.34
CA GLU A 153 14.95 3.50 -9.32
C GLU A 153 13.96 4.30 -10.17
N GLN A 154 12.88 3.67 -10.64
CA GLN A 154 11.81 4.36 -11.40
C GLN A 154 11.13 5.48 -10.60
N VAL A 155 11.10 5.37 -9.26
CA VAL A 155 10.53 6.38 -8.37
C VAL A 155 11.55 7.47 -8.02
N GLY A 156 12.79 7.34 -8.51
CA GLY A 156 13.88 8.28 -8.26
C GLY A 156 14.40 8.24 -6.83
N LEU A 157 14.22 7.10 -6.13
CA LEU A 157 14.80 6.92 -4.80
C LEU A 157 16.29 6.63 -4.94
N LYS A 158 17.10 7.30 -4.12
CA LYS A 158 18.53 6.99 -4.01
C LYS A 158 18.65 5.61 -3.35
N ILE A 159 19.07 4.62 -4.13
CA ILE A 159 19.36 3.28 -3.63
C ILE A 159 20.74 3.35 -2.95
N PRO A 160 20.87 2.98 -1.67
CA PRO A 160 22.15 2.99 -1.00
C PRO A 160 23.13 2.01 -1.67
N GLU A 161 24.37 2.43 -1.82
CA GLU A 161 25.42 1.71 -2.57
C GLU A 161 25.65 0.29 -2.04
N ARG A 162 25.47 0.08 -0.73
CA ARG A 162 25.52 -1.26 -0.11
C ARG A 162 24.58 -2.29 -0.73
N LEU A 163 23.40 -1.86 -1.20
CA LEU A 163 22.45 -2.75 -1.87
C LEU A 163 22.86 -3.03 -3.32
N ARG A 164 23.54 -2.08 -3.99
CA ARG A 164 24.07 -2.28 -5.35
C ARG A 164 25.23 -3.25 -5.36
N LEU A 165 26.18 -3.10 -4.45
CA LEU A 165 27.35 -3.97 -4.33
C LEU A 165 26.96 -5.42 -4.03
N SER A 166 25.88 -5.63 -3.26
CA SER A 166 25.35 -6.98 -2.99
C SER A 166 24.82 -7.68 -4.25
N CYS A 167 24.38 -6.94 -5.29
CA CYS A 167 24.00 -7.51 -6.58
C CYS A 167 25.23 -7.86 -7.40
N GLU A 168 26.15 -6.90 -7.57
CA GLU A 168 27.34 -7.06 -8.41
C GLU A 168 28.23 -8.21 -7.92
N HIS A 169 28.40 -8.35 -6.60
CA HIS A 169 29.21 -9.43 -6.05
C HIS A 169 28.60 -10.83 -6.31
N ARG A 170 27.27 -10.94 -6.42
CA ARG A 170 26.61 -12.19 -6.76
C ARG A 170 26.65 -12.50 -8.25
N GLU A 171 26.56 -11.49 -9.11
CA GLU A 171 26.74 -11.70 -10.57
C GLU A 171 28.14 -12.20 -10.89
N ALA A 172 29.18 -11.69 -10.21
CA ALA A 172 30.55 -12.15 -10.37
C ALA A 172 30.74 -13.64 -10.02
N HIS A 173 29.90 -14.19 -9.15
CA HIS A 173 29.92 -15.59 -8.74
C HIS A 173 28.85 -16.46 -9.41
N ARG A 174 28.10 -15.93 -10.38
CA ARG A 174 27.13 -16.74 -11.14
C ARG A 174 27.95 -17.69 -12.01
N PRO A 175 27.91 -19.03 -11.77
CA PRO A 175 28.61 -19.96 -12.64
C PRO A 175 28.06 -19.76 -14.05
N VAL A 176 28.96 -19.58 -15.01
CA VAL A 176 28.64 -19.50 -16.44
C VAL A 176 28.17 -20.90 -16.85
N ASN A 177 26.92 -21.22 -16.54
CA ASN A 177 26.28 -22.45 -16.96
C ASN A 177 25.98 -22.31 -18.46
N GLY A 178 26.95 -22.65 -19.29
CA GLY A 178 26.86 -22.44 -20.73
C GLY A 178 28.06 -22.83 -21.57
N GLU A 179 28.83 -23.85 -21.20
CA GLU A 179 29.48 -24.71 -22.19
C GLU A 179 28.92 -26.13 -22.02
N LEU A 180 27.67 -26.30 -22.47
CA LEU A 180 27.18 -27.62 -22.88
C LEU A 180 27.84 -27.89 -24.24
N THR A 181 29.04 -28.47 -24.20
CA THR A 181 29.66 -29.08 -25.38
C THR A 181 28.87 -30.33 -25.73
N GLU A 182 28.18 -30.29 -26.87
CA GLU A 182 27.74 -31.46 -27.63
C GLU A 182 28.94 -32.24 -28.19
#